data_AF-A0A4P5PIL3-F1
#
_entry.id   AF-A0A4P5PIL3-F1
#
_cell.length_a   1.000
_cell.length_b   1.000
_cell.length_c   1.000
_cell.angle_alpha   90.00
_cell.angle_beta   90.00
_cell.angle_gamma   90.00
#
_symmetry.space_group_name_H-M   'P 1'
#
loop_
_entity.id
_entity.type
_entity.pdbx_description
1 polymer ?
#
loop_
_entity_poly.entity_id
_entity_poly.type
_entity_poly.pdbx_seq_one_letter_code
_entity_poly.pdbx_strand_id
1 'polypeptide(L)'
;MKLGNLLKGSVLALGIAAAVFVGGADAFAARVDLGGYPAEIRTENAQNVIVTKRGKWKLDASTELYSSKNQTIVLKNTTPAQIDSIYATRCLTVKGNGELQAITQSGQYGINVGQTLNAFGGCGGGRGTLKAVGNEAGVRVRDLCIQAGKLNAEGPRYGIYADCNVKSYCTAVVNALATNDDSVGTWAGSSVIATSKGQIISEGGASGAYARNCYVKAECGGLLKGISRNLRSNLSALHAERTSLCACSKATLIEEYTYDPILNWQPRVPVNLTEYVAIRRNMAKVTNYRWSIEEGQGQILSVTPQGISMDNMINATLVGKRSTSCVKGEPTKLACCSQHIVRIKNIYMSVPVRMQAE
;
A
#
# COMPACT_ATOMS: atom_id res chain seq x y z
N MET A 1 44.84 -27.02 -44.91
CA MET A 1 44.38 -25.71 -45.43
C MET A 1 43.22 -25.25 -44.56
N LYS A 2 43.37 -24.06 -43.94
CA LYS A 2 42.41 -23.11 -43.32
C LYS A 2 41.33 -23.63 -42.33
N LEU A 3 41.37 -23.29 -41.04
CA LEU A 3 41.03 -22.01 -40.33
C LEU A 3 39.54 -21.61 -40.41
N GLY A 4 38.90 -21.37 -39.24
CA GLY A 4 37.92 -20.29 -39.11
C GLY A 4 36.69 -20.50 -38.23
N ASN A 5 36.83 -20.24 -36.92
CA ASN A 5 35.94 -19.50 -36.01
C ASN A 5 34.39 -19.51 -36.22
N LEU A 6 33.63 -19.88 -35.18
CA LEU A 6 33.06 -18.87 -34.24
C LEU A 6 32.38 -19.54 -33.02
N LEU A 7 33.01 -19.38 -31.86
CA LEU A 7 32.38 -19.37 -30.55
C LEU A 7 31.60 -18.04 -30.35
N LYS A 8 30.50 -18.09 -29.59
CA LYS A 8 29.94 -17.06 -28.67
C LYS A 8 28.60 -17.60 -28.17
N GLY A 9 28.45 -18.07 -26.92
CA GLY A 9 28.55 -17.32 -25.66
C GLY A 9 27.12 -16.91 -25.25
N SER A 10 26.54 -17.30 -24.11
CA SER A 10 27.05 -17.08 -22.76
C SER A 10 26.35 -18.02 -21.76
N VAL A 11 27.12 -18.80 -21.02
CA VAL A 11 26.70 -19.45 -19.77
C VAL A 11 26.73 -18.37 -18.69
N LEU A 12 25.60 -18.08 -18.06
CA LEU A 12 25.55 -17.20 -16.89
C LEU A 12 26.37 -17.85 -15.76
N ALA A 13 27.52 -17.24 -15.47
CA ALA A 13 28.35 -17.59 -14.33
C ALA A 13 27.64 -17.17 -13.03
N LEU A 14 27.21 -18.16 -12.24
CA LEU A 14 26.94 -18.01 -10.81
C LEU A 14 28.27 -17.74 -10.10
N GLY A 15 28.62 -16.46 -9.96
CA GLY A 15 29.73 -16.02 -9.13
C GLY A 15 29.39 -16.14 -7.65
N ILE A 16 29.68 -17.29 -7.03
CA ILE A 16 29.72 -17.44 -5.58
C ILE A 16 31.06 -16.87 -5.11
N ALA A 17 31.07 -15.61 -4.68
CA ALA A 17 32.17 -15.08 -3.89
C ALA A 17 32.03 -15.60 -2.45
N ALA A 18 32.71 -16.69 -2.14
CA ALA A 18 32.92 -17.13 -0.77
C ALA A 18 33.96 -16.20 -0.10
N ALA A 19 33.49 -15.17 0.61
CA ALA A 19 34.35 -14.39 1.49
C ALA A 19 34.68 -15.22 2.73
N VAL A 20 35.94 -15.64 2.84
CA VAL A 20 36.54 -16.21 4.05
C VAL A 20 36.66 -15.09 5.07
N PHE A 21 35.87 -15.13 6.14
CA PHE A 21 35.96 -14.18 7.26
C PHE A 21 37.03 -14.66 8.25
N VAL A 22 38.15 -13.92 8.31
CA VAL A 22 39.10 -13.98 9.43
C VAL A 22 39.32 -12.55 9.92
N GLY A 23 39.12 -12.32 11.21
CA GLY A 23 39.60 -11.13 11.93
C GLY A 23 38.62 -9.96 12.01
N GLY A 24 38.40 -9.49 13.23
CA GLY A 24 37.57 -8.32 13.51
C GLY A 24 38.11 -7.05 12.84
N ALA A 25 37.34 -6.53 11.91
CA ALA A 25 37.37 -5.15 11.45
C ALA A 25 35.96 -4.84 10.94
N ASP A 26 35.50 -3.61 11.14
CA ASP A 26 34.21 -3.10 10.64
C ASP A 26 34.18 -3.19 9.11
N ALA A 27 33.79 -4.34 8.56
CA ALA A 27 33.71 -4.54 7.12
C ALA A 27 32.39 -3.99 6.59
N PHE A 28 32.47 -3.08 5.61
CA PHE A 28 31.36 -2.73 4.74
C PHE A 28 31.13 -3.90 3.79
N ALA A 29 30.16 -4.76 4.11
CA ALA A 29 29.75 -5.81 3.22
C ALA A 29 28.56 -5.30 2.39
N ALA A 30 28.72 -5.23 1.07
CA ALA A 30 27.61 -4.93 0.16
C ALA A 30 26.44 -5.92 0.34
N ARG A 31 26.71 -7.14 0.84
CA ARG A 31 25.69 -8.09 1.27
C ARG A 31 26.06 -8.77 2.58
N VAL A 32 25.15 -8.72 3.55
CA VAL A 32 25.27 -9.36 4.87
C VAL A 32 24.33 -10.57 4.91
N ASP A 33 24.91 -11.78 4.95
CA ASP A 33 24.14 -13.02 5.18
C ASP A 33 23.92 -13.24 6.69
N LEU A 34 22.67 -13.09 7.11
CA LEU A 34 22.25 -13.25 8.50
C LEU A 34 22.15 -14.72 8.92
N GLY A 35 22.10 -15.66 7.97
CA GLY A 35 22.12 -17.10 8.23
C GLY A 35 20.97 -17.63 9.11
N GLY A 36 19.90 -16.85 9.28
CA GLY A 36 18.78 -17.14 10.18
C GLY A 36 19.04 -16.84 11.66
N TYR A 37 20.19 -16.25 12.00
CA TYR A 37 20.47 -15.86 13.39
C TYR A 37 19.70 -14.60 13.74
N PRO A 38 19.09 -14.50 14.94
CA PRO A 38 18.51 -13.26 15.41
C PRO A 38 19.51 -12.11 15.25
N ALA A 39 19.05 -11.04 14.61
CA ALA A 39 19.84 -9.85 14.34
C ALA A 39 19.25 -8.66 15.09
N GLU A 40 20.11 -7.74 15.51
CA GLU A 40 19.70 -6.47 16.07
C GLU A 40 20.32 -5.33 15.29
N ILE A 41 19.51 -4.34 14.92
CA ILE A 41 19.99 -3.09 14.36
C ILE A 41 20.03 -2.06 15.48
N ARG A 42 21.21 -1.47 15.73
CA ARG A 42 21.47 -0.51 16.81
C ARG A 42 22.21 0.70 16.26
N THR A 43 22.08 1.84 16.94
CA THR A 43 22.88 3.03 16.66
C THR A 43 24.05 3.08 17.64
N GLU A 44 25.27 3.11 17.13
CA GLU A 44 26.51 3.19 17.89
C GLU A 44 27.38 4.29 17.28
N ASN A 45 27.83 5.25 18.09
CA ASN A 45 28.65 6.38 17.62
C ASN A 45 28.04 7.10 16.39
N ALA A 46 26.73 7.37 16.44
CA ALA A 46 25.94 7.95 15.34
C ALA A 46 25.83 7.10 14.06
N GLN A 47 26.34 5.87 14.04
CA GLN A 47 26.24 4.95 12.91
C GLN A 47 25.33 3.77 13.21
N ASN A 48 24.56 3.32 12.22
CA ASN A 48 23.75 2.12 12.36
C ASN A 48 24.57 0.86 12.05
N VAL A 49 24.46 -0.14 12.92
CA VAL A 49 25.14 -1.42 12.80
C VAL A 49 24.13 -2.55 12.95
N ILE A 50 24.35 -3.64 12.23
CA ILE A 50 23.63 -4.90 12.44
C ILE A 50 24.54 -5.87 13.19
N VAL A 51 24.01 -6.41 14.29
CA VAL A 51 24.72 -7.32 15.19
C VAL A 51 24.01 -8.66 15.17
N THR A 52 24.77 -9.72 14.95
CA THR A 52 24.34 -11.10 15.14
C THR A 52 25.38 -11.83 15.99
N LYS A 53 25.11 -13.06 16.40
CA LYS A 53 26.14 -13.88 17.05
C LYS A 53 27.35 -14.20 16.15
N ARG A 54 27.23 -14.00 14.83
CA ARG A 54 28.32 -14.22 13.86
C ARG A 54 29.25 -13.03 13.69
N GLY A 55 28.81 -11.84 14.11
CA GLY A 55 29.57 -10.62 13.86
C GLY A 55 28.73 -9.37 13.90
N LYS A 56 29.40 -8.27 13.57
CA LYS A 56 28.87 -6.92 13.55
C LYS A 56 29.28 -6.28 12.23
N TRP A 57 28.32 -5.63 11.57
CA TRP A 57 28.54 -4.95 10.29
C TRP A 57 27.93 -3.56 10.32
N LYS A 58 28.61 -2.60 9.70
CA LYS A 58 28.08 -1.26 9.46
C LYS A 58 26.99 -1.34 8.40
N LEU A 59 25.91 -0.60 8.61
CA LEU A 59 24.83 -0.46 7.63
C LEU A 59 24.99 0.87 6.90
N ASP A 60 24.82 0.82 5.58
CA ASP A 60 24.71 1.97 4.71
C ASP A 60 23.73 1.68 3.56
N ALA A 61 23.49 2.69 2.73
CA ALA A 61 22.54 2.62 1.61
C ALA A 61 22.90 1.60 0.52
N SER A 62 24.09 0.99 0.54
CA SER A 62 24.50 -0.08 -0.38
C SER A 62 24.35 -1.48 0.21
N THR A 63 24.04 -1.58 1.51
CA THR A 63 23.99 -2.85 2.22
C THR A 63 22.75 -3.65 1.84
N GLU A 64 22.92 -4.90 1.44
CA GLU A 64 21.84 -5.87 1.26
C GLU A 64 21.79 -6.84 2.44
N LEU A 65 20.61 -7.06 3.03
CA LEU A 65 20.41 -8.06 4.07
C LEU A 65 19.83 -9.34 3.47
N TYR A 66 20.53 -10.46 3.63
CA TYR A 66 20.11 -11.75 3.08
C TYR A 66 19.86 -12.80 4.17
N SER A 67 18.86 -13.65 3.96
CA SER A 67 18.71 -14.89 4.73
C SER A 67 18.02 -16.01 3.95
N SER A 68 18.64 -17.19 3.93
CA SER A 68 18.07 -18.44 3.39
C SER A 68 17.15 -19.17 4.39
N LYS A 69 17.01 -18.64 5.61
CA LYS A 69 16.24 -19.23 6.71
C LYS A 69 15.23 -18.23 7.25
N ASN A 70 14.43 -18.66 8.24
CA ASN A 70 13.59 -17.73 8.98
C ASN A 70 14.49 -16.69 9.67
N GLN A 71 14.17 -15.42 9.51
CA GLN A 71 14.96 -14.32 10.02
C GLN A 71 14.16 -13.51 11.04
N THR A 72 14.81 -13.12 12.13
CA THR A 72 14.28 -12.10 13.06
C THR A 72 15.23 -10.93 13.13
N ILE A 73 14.72 -9.71 12.95
CA ILE A 73 15.47 -8.46 13.10
C ILE A 73 14.78 -7.63 14.19
N VAL A 74 15.54 -7.19 15.18
CA VAL A 74 15.07 -6.29 16.24
C VAL A 74 15.64 -4.89 16.02
N LEU A 75 14.77 -3.91 15.80
CA LEU A 75 15.11 -2.51 15.61
C LEU A 75 15.24 -1.80 16.96
N LYS A 76 16.48 -1.53 17.36
CA LYS A 76 16.86 -0.77 18.58
C LYS A 76 17.64 0.50 18.24
N ASN A 77 17.75 0.83 16.97
CA ASN A 77 18.38 2.05 16.49
C ASN A 77 17.57 3.29 16.90
N THR A 78 18.28 4.37 17.19
CA THR A 78 17.72 5.68 17.57
C THR A 78 17.70 6.66 16.39
N THR A 79 18.42 6.34 15.31
CA THR A 79 18.36 7.05 14.02
C THR A 79 17.92 6.08 12.91
N PRO A 80 17.18 6.53 11.87
CA PRO A 80 16.77 5.64 10.78
C PRO A 80 17.95 4.92 10.14
N ALA A 81 17.87 3.59 10.04
CA ALA A 81 18.85 2.78 9.32
C ALA A 81 18.42 2.69 7.86
N GLN A 82 19.28 3.13 6.93
CA GLN A 82 19.04 2.96 5.51
C GLN A 82 19.94 1.87 4.95
N ILE A 83 19.35 0.99 4.13
CA ILE A 83 19.98 -0.12 3.43
C ILE A 83 19.45 -0.18 2.00
N ASP A 84 20.11 -0.94 1.12
CA ASP A 84 19.60 -1.19 -0.24
C ASP A 84 18.32 -2.04 -0.16
N SER A 85 18.44 -3.28 0.32
CA SER A 85 17.33 -4.22 0.28
C SER A 85 17.39 -5.32 1.34
N ILE A 86 16.25 -5.98 1.55
CA ILE A 86 16.15 -7.20 2.35
C ILE A 86 15.63 -8.32 1.46
N TYR A 87 16.36 -9.43 1.44
CA TYR A 87 15.94 -10.66 0.78
C TYR A 87 15.92 -11.83 1.78
N ALA A 88 14.71 -12.27 2.13
CA ALA A 88 14.50 -13.44 2.98
C ALA A 88 13.72 -14.52 2.21
N THR A 89 14.34 -15.66 1.94
CA THR A 89 13.68 -16.75 1.18
C THR A 89 12.49 -17.38 1.92
N ARG A 90 12.42 -17.21 3.25
CA ARG A 90 11.37 -17.76 4.11
C ARG A 90 10.63 -16.65 4.85
N CYS A 91 10.45 -16.77 6.17
CA CYS A 91 9.77 -15.76 6.98
C CYS A 91 10.75 -14.69 7.46
N LEU A 92 10.30 -13.44 7.47
CA LEU A 92 10.96 -12.31 8.11
C LEU A 92 10.08 -11.80 9.26
N THR A 93 10.64 -11.74 10.46
CA THR A 93 10.01 -11.12 11.62
C THR A 93 10.79 -9.87 12.00
N VAL A 94 10.14 -8.71 11.96
CA VAL A 94 10.72 -7.45 12.45
C VAL A 94 10.07 -7.08 13.77
N LYS A 95 10.86 -6.64 14.75
CA LYS A 95 10.40 -6.21 16.07
C LYS A 95 11.10 -4.92 16.49
N GLY A 96 10.66 -4.31 17.58
CA GLY A 96 11.31 -3.15 18.18
C GLY A 96 10.69 -1.81 17.78
N ASN A 97 11.33 -0.73 18.18
CA ASN A 97 10.81 0.64 18.08
C ASN A 97 11.63 1.53 17.13
N GLY A 98 12.74 1.02 16.59
CA GLY A 98 13.56 1.76 15.63
C GLY A 98 12.94 1.82 14.23
N GLU A 99 13.69 2.41 13.30
CA GLU A 99 13.28 2.59 11.91
C GLU A 99 14.27 1.95 10.94
N LEU A 100 13.76 1.19 9.97
CA LEU A 100 14.55 0.60 8.90
C LEU A 100 13.97 0.98 7.54
N GLN A 101 14.81 1.51 6.67
CA GLN A 101 14.49 1.91 5.31
C GLN A 101 15.28 1.04 4.33
N ALA A 102 14.57 0.20 3.57
CA ALA A 102 15.13 -0.59 2.49
C ALA A 102 14.77 0.08 1.15
N ILE A 103 15.70 0.82 0.58
CA ILE A 103 15.50 1.63 -0.62
C ILE A 103 16.46 1.09 -1.68
N THR A 104 15.95 0.24 -2.56
CA THR A 104 16.81 -0.45 -3.51
C THR A 104 17.25 0.49 -4.63
N GLN A 105 18.52 0.40 -5.01
CA GLN A 105 19.10 1.18 -6.10
C GLN A 105 18.97 0.46 -7.44
N SER A 106 19.05 -0.87 -7.44
CA SER A 106 19.07 -1.69 -8.66
C SER A 106 18.17 -2.93 -8.60
N GLY A 107 17.72 -3.34 -7.42
CA GLY A 107 16.82 -4.48 -7.24
C GLY A 107 15.38 -4.16 -7.65
N GLN A 108 14.57 -5.21 -7.79
CA GLN A 108 13.14 -5.06 -8.08
C GLN A 108 12.33 -4.63 -6.85
N TYR A 109 12.78 -5.03 -5.65
CA TYR A 109 12.03 -4.89 -4.42
C TYR A 109 12.90 -4.34 -3.29
N GLY A 110 12.36 -3.42 -2.49
CA GLY A 110 13.02 -2.99 -1.25
C GLY A 110 13.05 -4.11 -0.22
N ILE A 111 11.92 -4.80 -0.04
CA ILE A 111 11.80 -5.97 0.83
C ILE A 111 11.17 -7.13 0.06
N ASN A 112 11.89 -8.25 -0.08
CA ASN A 112 11.42 -9.48 -0.70
C ASN A 112 11.45 -10.64 0.30
N VAL A 113 10.28 -11.21 0.57
CA VAL A 113 10.08 -12.26 1.58
C VAL A 113 9.30 -13.43 0.98
N GLY A 114 9.93 -14.60 0.83
CA GLY A 114 9.33 -15.75 0.13
C GLY A 114 8.10 -16.35 0.82
N GLN A 115 7.94 -16.13 2.13
CA GLN A 115 6.78 -16.58 2.90
C GLN A 115 6.10 -15.41 3.62
N THR A 116 6.29 -15.30 4.93
CA THR A 116 5.55 -14.34 5.75
C THR A 116 6.44 -13.20 6.24
N LEU A 117 6.01 -11.96 6.02
CA LEU A 117 6.55 -10.79 6.71
C LEU A 117 5.63 -10.47 7.90
N ASN A 118 6.15 -10.69 9.11
CA ASN A 118 5.50 -10.32 10.36
C ASN A 118 6.23 -9.13 10.97
N ALA A 119 5.53 -8.04 11.26
CA ALA A 119 6.15 -6.89 11.91
C ALA A 119 5.47 -6.49 13.22
N PHE A 120 6.31 -6.14 14.18
CA PHE A 120 6.06 -5.44 15.43
C PHE A 120 5.26 -6.16 16.52
N GLY A 121 4.57 -7.25 16.21
CA GLY A 121 4.13 -8.25 17.20
C GLY A 121 3.09 -7.78 18.25
N GLY A 122 1.82 -8.15 18.12
CA GLY A 122 0.77 -7.92 19.13
C GLY A 122 0.30 -6.46 19.32
N CYS A 123 -0.84 -6.25 19.98
CA CYS A 123 -1.46 -4.92 20.14
C CYS A 123 -0.75 -3.97 21.12
N GLY A 124 0.17 -4.47 21.94
CA GLY A 124 1.10 -3.67 22.75
C GLY A 124 2.54 -3.72 22.23
N GLY A 125 2.70 -4.18 20.98
CA GLY A 125 3.98 -4.44 20.33
C GLY A 125 4.82 -3.20 20.03
N GLY A 126 5.93 -3.45 19.33
CA GLY A 126 6.86 -2.41 18.90
C GLY A 126 6.17 -1.32 18.07
N ARG A 127 6.65 -0.08 18.20
CA ARG A 127 6.14 1.08 17.44
C ARG A 127 7.07 1.49 16.31
N GLY A 128 7.92 0.57 15.85
CA GLY A 128 8.90 0.85 14.83
C GLY A 128 8.29 1.15 13.46
N THR A 129 9.17 1.57 12.55
CA THR A 129 8.81 1.93 11.18
C THR A 129 9.62 1.10 10.20
N LEU A 130 8.93 0.52 9.22
CA LEU A 130 9.53 -0.02 8.01
C LEU A 130 9.22 0.92 6.85
N LYS A 131 10.24 1.27 6.06
CA LYS A 131 10.07 1.88 4.75
C LYS A 131 10.69 0.95 3.70
N ALA A 132 9.98 0.70 2.62
CA ALA A 132 10.45 -0.16 1.55
C ALA A 132 10.16 0.51 0.19
N VAL A 133 11.19 0.78 -0.60
CA VAL A 133 11.06 1.37 -1.93
C VAL A 133 11.71 0.42 -2.94
N GLY A 134 10.97 0.04 -3.98
CA GLY A 134 11.41 -0.90 -5.01
C GLY A 134 11.19 -0.37 -6.42
N ASN A 135 11.96 -0.87 -7.39
CA ASN A 135 11.80 -0.52 -8.81
C ASN A 135 10.61 -1.23 -9.49
N GLU A 136 10.02 -2.24 -8.85
CA GLU A 136 8.73 -2.82 -9.24
C GLU A 136 7.71 -2.68 -8.10
N ALA A 137 8.10 -3.16 -6.90
CA ALA A 137 7.27 -3.08 -5.71
C ALA A 137 8.07 -2.78 -4.44
N GLY A 138 7.53 -1.98 -3.53
CA GLY A 138 8.18 -1.71 -2.24
C GLY A 138 8.36 -3.00 -1.44
N VAL A 139 7.28 -3.77 -1.28
CA VAL A 139 7.28 -5.08 -0.61
C VAL A 139 6.74 -6.16 -1.54
N ARG A 140 7.51 -7.25 -1.69
CA ARG A 140 7.08 -8.50 -2.31
C ARG A 140 7.04 -9.60 -1.26
N VAL A 141 5.88 -10.21 -1.05
CA VAL A 141 5.70 -11.24 -0.02
C VAL A 141 4.62 -12.26 -0.37
N ARG A 142 4.53 -13.40 0.31
CA ARG A 142 3.35 -14.27 0.21
C ARG A 142 2.24 -13.81 1.17
N ASP A 143 2.57 -13.66 2.45
CA ASP A 143 1.66 -13.18 3.49
C ASP A 143 2.26 -12.01 4.27
N LEU A 144 1.57 -10.87 4.32
CA LEU A 144 1.95 -9.70 5.10
C LEU A 144 1.07 -9.57 6.34
N CYS A 145 1.70 -9.41 7.50
CA CYS A 145 1.03 -9.19 8.77
C CYS A 145 1.76 -8.10 9.57
N ILE A 146 1.17 -6.91 9.62
CA ILE A 146 1.68 -5.79 10.43
C ILE A 146 0.76 -5.64 11.65
N GLN A 147 1.30 -5.92 12.84
CA GLN A 147 0.49 -5.97 14.05
C GLN A 147 0.51 -4.69 14.88
N ALA A 148 1.54 -3.87 14.73
CA ALA A 148 1.69 -2.55 15.31
C ALA A 148 2.65 -1.73 14.43
N GLY A 149 3.00 -0.51 14.85
CA GLY A 149 3.98 0.32 14.14
C GLY A 149 3.53 0.77 12.76
N LYS A 150 4.49 1.11 11.89
CA LYS A 150 4.22 1.65 10.55
C LYS A 150 4.97 0.89 9.47
N LEU A 151 4.30 0.62 8.36
CA LEU A 151 4.93 0.18 7.10
C LEU A 151 4.60 1.22 6.02
N ASN A 152 5.62 1.71 5.32
CA ASN A 152 5.46 2.53 4.12
C ASN A 152 6.13 1.80 2.97
N ALA A 153 5.35 1.36 1.98
CA ALA A 153 5.83 0.60 0.85
C ALA A 153 5.52 1.34 -0.46
N GLU A 154 6.52 1.50 -1.32
CA GLU A 154 6.43 2.28 -2.54
C GLU A 154 7.08 1.56 -3.72
N GLY A 155 6.43 1.58 -4.88
CA GLY A 155 7.03 1.12 -6.12
C GLY A 155 6.20 1.51 -7.35
N PRO A 156 6.73 1.40 -8.57
CA PRO A 156 6.01 1.81 -9.77
C PRO A 156 4.72 1.03 -10.02
N ARG A 157 4.76 -0.30 -9.89
CA ARG A 157 3.60 -1.17 -10.16
C ARG A 157 2.77 -1.44 -8.91
N TYR A 158 3.45 -1.61 -7.78
CA TYR A 158 2.82 -1.89 -6.50
C TYR A 158 3.55 -1.20 -5.36
N GLY A 159 2.83 -0.70 -4.35
CA GLY A 159 3.44 -0.48 -3.05
C GLY A 159 3.71 -1.83 -2.39
N ILE A 160 2.69 -2.69 -2.36
CA ILE A 160 2.74 -4.04 -1.78
C ILE A 160 2.19 -5.05 -2.79
N TYR A 161 2.98 -6.09 -3.08
CA TYR A 161 2.53 -7.28 -3.78
C TYR A 161 2.57 -8.49 -2.85
N ALA A 162 1.41 -9.05 -2.54
CA ALA A 162 1.24 -10.23 -1.72
C ALA A 162 0.59 -11.38 -2.50
N ASP A 163 1.24 -12.55 -2.59
CA ASP A 163 0.62 -13.72 -3.26
C ASP A 163 -0.68 -14.19 -2.59
N CYS A 164 -0.84 -13.90 -1.29
CA CYS A 164 -1.95 -14.38 -0.50
C CYS A 164 -2.63 -13.24 0.26
N ASN A 165 -2.18 -12.89 1.47
CA ASN A 165 -2.90 -11.93 2.31
C ASN A 165 -2.07 -10.69 2.66
N VAL A 166 -2.76 -9.56 2.82
CA VAL A 166 -2.26 -8.37 3.52
C VAL A 166 -3.13 -8.10 4.72
N LYS A 167 -2.54 -8.05 5.91
CA LYS A 167 -3.27 -7.84 7.16
C LYS A 167 -2.62 -6.77 8.02
N SER A 168 -3.44 -5.85 8.52
CA SER A 168 -3.08 -4.82 9.48
C SER A 168 -3.92 -5.00 10.75
N TYR A 169 -3.28 -4.99 11.93
CA TYR A 169 -3.94 -5.18 13.23
C TYR A 169 -3.68 -4.00 14.18
N CYS A 170 -4.48 -3.91 15.25
CA CYS A 170 -4.19 -3.07 16.41
C CYS A 170 -3.93 -1.60 16.04
N THR A 171 -2.75 -1.07 16.32
CA THR A 171 -2.36 0.31 15.98
C THR A 171 -1.50 0.40 14.71
N ALA A 172 -1.40 -0.70 13.95
CA ALA A 172 -0.61 -0.73 12.72
C ALA A 172 -1.14 0.25 11.68
N VAL A 173 -0.23 0.93 11.01
CA VAL A 173 -0.54 1.75 9.83
C VAL A 173 0.29 1.24 8.66
N VAL A 174 -0.40 0.69 7.66
CA VAL A 174 0.21 0.21 6.42
C VAL A 174 -0.14 1.19 5.31
N ASN A 175 0.88 1.87 4.79
CA ASN A 175 0.78 2.74 3.63
C ASN A 175 1.41 2.03 2.42
N ALA A 176 0.68 1.97 1.32
CA ALA A 176 1.16 1.41 0.08
C ALA A 176 0.91 2.38 -1.06
N LEU A 177 1.97 2.79 -1.76
CA LEU A 177 1.90 3.72 -2.88
C LEU A 177 2.44 3.04 -4.13
N ALA A 178 1.60 2.96 -5.16
CA ALA A 178 2.02 2.63 -6.50
C ALA A 178 1.99 3.88 -7.38
N THR A 179 3.01 4.14 -8.21
CA THR A 179 3.17 5.43 -8.89
C THR A 179 2.74 5.45 -10.36
N ASN A 180 2.72 4.31 -11.06
CA ASN A 180 2.26 4.27 -12.47
C ASN A 180 0.74 4.42 -12.59
N ASP A 181 0.24 4.71 -13.80
CA ASP A 181 -1.18 4.97 -14.06
C ASP A 181 -2.05 3.70 -14.09
N ASP A 182 -1.49 2.56 -14.46
CA ASP A 182 -2.15 1.25 -14.47
C ASP A 182 -1.94 0.45 -13.17
N SER A 183 -1.30 1.08 -12.18
CA SER A 183 -0.78 0.42 -10.99
C SER A 183 -1.84 0.15 -9.91
N VAL A 184 -1.48 -0.71 -8.97
CA VAL A 184 -2.31 -1.03 -7.80
C VAL A 184 -1.49 -0.81 -6.53
N GLY A 185 -1.96 0.02 -5.60
CA GLY A 185 -1.23 0.28 -4.35
C GLY A 185 -0.90 -0.99 -3.56
N THR A 186 -1.92 -1.79 -3.28
CA THR A 186 -1.81 -3.08 -2.59
C THR A 186 -2.48 -4.16 -3.42
N TRP A 187 -1.70 -5.09 -3.94
CA TRP A 187 -2.22 -6.27 -4.61
C TRP A 187 -2.11 -7.49 -3.69
N ALA A 188 -3.23 -8.20 -3.50
CA ALA A 188 -3.28 -9.44 -2.74
C ALA A 188 -3.97 -10.55 -3.55
N GLY A 189 -3.33 -11.71 -3.67
CA GLY A 189 -3.93 -12.86 -4.34
C GLY A 189 -5.16 -13.44 -3.61
N SER A 190 -5.32 -13.20 -2.32
CA SER A 190 -6.49 -13.62 -1.53
C SER A 190 -7.23 -12.45 -0.92
N SER A 191 -6.70 -11.82 0.14
CA SER A 191 -7.44 -10.85 0.94
C SER A 191 -6.60 -9.65 1.40
N VAL A 192 -7.25 -8.50 1.53
CA VAL A 192 -6.73 -7.31 2.21
C VAL A 192 -7.61 -7.03 3.43
N ILE A 193 -7.04 -7.05 4.63
CA ILE A 193 -7.79 -7.03 5.89
C ILE A 193 -7.21 -6.00 6.86
N ALA A 194 -8.04 -5.05 7.29
CA ALA A 194 -7.73 -4.12 8.37
C ALA A 194 -8.61 -4.46 9.59
N THR A 195 -8.00 -4.85 10.72
CA THR A 195 -8.76 -5.30 11.90
C THR A 195 -8.27 -4.64 13.19
N SER A 196 -9.14 -4.58 14.19
CA SER A 196 -8.77 -4.22 15.56
C SER A 196 -8.15 -2.83 15.65
N LYS A 197 -8.67 -1.84 14.91
CA LYS A 197 -8.15 -0.47 14.70
C LYS A 197 -6.94 -0.34 13.77
N GLY A 198 -6.46 -1.45 13.19
CA GLY A 198 -5.40 -1.42 12.18
C GLY A 198 -5.85 -0.64 10.95
N GLN A 199 -4.89 0.01 10.28
CA GLN A 199 -5.15 0.84 9.12
C GLN A 199 -4.37 0.34 7.91
N ILE A 200 -5.03 0.33 6.75
CA ILE A 200 -4.40 0.15 5.44
C ILE A 200 -4.85 1.34 4.59
N ILE A 201 -3.89 2.13 4.14
CA ILE A 201 -4.08 3.26 3.23
C ILE A 201 -3.28 2.96 1.98
N SER A 202 -3.96 2.76 0.86
CA SER A 202 -3.35 2.22 -0.33
C SER A 202 -3.74 3.03 -1.55
N GLU A 203 -2.75 3.47 -2.32
CA GLU A 203 -2.92 4.35 -3.48
C GLU A 203 -2.30 3.72 -4.72
N GLY A 204 -3.04 3.74 -5.83
CA GLY A 204 -2.54 3.34 -7.13
C GLY A 204 -3.21 4.10 -8.26
N GLY A 205 -2.69 3.92 -9.47
CA GLY A 205 -3.25 4.53 -10.68
C GLY A 205 -4.63 3.98 -11.01
N ALA A 206 -4.77 2.65 -11.06
CA ALA A 206 -6.02 1.97 -11.37
C ALA A 206 -6.85 1.61 -10.13
N SER A 207 -6.20 1.27 -9.02
CA SER A 207 -6.87 0.88 -7.77
C SER A 207 -5.96 1.12 -6.56
N GLY A 208 -6.57 1.48 -5.44
CA GLY A 208 -5.86 1.57 -4.17
C GLY A 208 -5.51 0.19 -3.64
N ALA A 209 -6.52 -0.66 -3.40
CA ALA A 209 -6.33 -2.01 -2.88
C ALA A 209 -7.13 -3.03 -3.69
N TYR A 210 -6.48 -4.14 -4.01
CA TYR A 210 -7.00 -5.21 -4.84
C TYR A 210 -6.88 -6.58 -4.16
N ALA A 211 -7.96 -7.33 -4.17
CA ALA A 211 -8.01 -8.72 -3.74
C ALA A 211 -8.57 -9.61 -4.86
N ARG A 212 -7.80 -10.61 -5.30
CA ARG A 212 -8.22 -11.51 -6.39
C ARG A 212 -9.30 -12.49 -5.93
N ASN A 213 -9.00 -13.31 -4.92
CA ASN A 213 -9.85 -14.49 -4.66
C ASN A 213 -10.91 -14.30 -3.57
N CYS A 214 -10.65 -13.44 -2.58
CA CYS A 214 -11.47 -13.31 -1.38
C CYS A 214 -11.82 -11.84 -1.15
N TYR A 215 -11.54 -11.31 0.05
CA TYR A 215 -12.16 -10.09 0.55
C TYR A 215 -11.22 -8.89 0.57
N VAL A 216 -11.80 -7.71 0.38
CA VAL A 216 -11.31 -6.47 0.96
C VAL A 216 -12.21 -6.16 2.15
N LYS A 217 -11.64 -6.24 3.35
CA LYS A 217 -12.41 -6.26 4.60
C LYS A 217 -11.83 -5.33 5.65
N ALA A 218 -12.69 -4.58 6.32
CA ALA A 218 -12.37 -3.89 7.55
C ALA A 218 -13.25 -4.42 8.70
N GLU A 219 -12.67 -4.68 9.86
CA GLU A 219 -13.43 -5.16 11.03
C GLU A 219 -12.92 -4.61 12.36
N CYS A 220 -13.77 -4.66 13.38
CA CYS A 220 -13.40 -4.31 14.77
C CYS A 220 -12.72 -2.93 14.88
N GLY A 221 -13.31 -1.91 14.26
CA GLY A 221 -12.79 -0.54 14.22
C GLY A 221 -11.63 -0.33 13.25
N GLY A 222 -11.26 -1.33 12.44
CA GLY A 222 -10.25 -1.19 11.39
C GLY A 222 -10.66 -0.20 10.30
N LEU A 223 -9.65 0.37 9.64
CA LEU A 223 -9.83 1.32 8.54
C LEU A 223 -9.10 0.81 7.30
N LEU A 224 -9.82 0.77 6.18
CA LEU A 224 -9.23 0.42 4.89
C LEU A 224 -9.60 1.53 3.90
N LYS A 225 -8.59 2.28 3.46
CA LYS A 225 -8.72 3.36 2.48
C LYS A 225 -8.01 2.97 1.19
N GLY A 226 -8.76 2.91 0.10
CA GLY A 226 -8.24 2.78 -1.25
C GLY A 226 -8.32 4.12 -1.97
N ILE A 227 -7.24 4.51 -2.62
CA ILE A 227 -7.15 5.72 -3.43
C ILE A 227 -6.85 5.28 -4.87
N SER A 228 -7.73 5.64 -5.80
CA SER A 228 -7.50 5.50 -7.23
C SER A 228 -7.27 6.88 -7.85
N ARG A 229 -6.19 7.04 -8.61
CA ARG A 229 -5.93 8.26 -9.39
C ARG A 229 -6.71 8.32 -10.70
N ASN A 230 -7.42 7.25 -11.06
CA ASN A 230 -8.19 7.16 -12.30
C ASN A 230 -9.66 6.76 -12.03
N LEU A 231 -10.57 7.73 -12.09
CA LEU A 231 -12.01 7.51 -11.93
C LEU A 231 -12.60 6.60 -13.03
N ARG A 232 -12.00 6.57 -14.22
CA ARG A 232 -12.43 5.76 -15.37
C ARG A 232 -11.85 4.35 -15.37
N SER A 233 -11.09 3.98 -14.35
CA SER A 233 -10.58 2.64 -14.19
C SER A 233 -11.71 1.60 -14.23
N ASN A 234 -11.40 0.42 -14.76
CA ASN A 234 -12.28 -0.74 -14.63
C ASN A 234 -12.25 -1.34 -13.22
N LEU A 235 -11.34 -0.85 -12.38
CA LEU A 235 -11.19 -1.25 -10.99
C LEU A 235 -11.67 -0.11 -10.07
N SER A 236 -12.47 -0.50 -9.08
CA SER A 236 -12.81 0.34 -7.94
C SER A 236 -11.55 0.65 -7.10
N ALA A 237 -11.57 1.75 -6.35
CA ALA A 237 -10.46 2.12 -5.46
C ALA A 237 -10.23 1.05 -4.38
N LEU A 238 -11.31 0.38 -3.96
CA LEU A 238 -11.28 -0.86 -3.19
C LEU A 238 -11.90 -1.99 -4.01
N HIS A 239 -11.09 -2.93 -4.48
CA HIS A 239 -11.52 -3.96 -5.41
C HIS A 239 -11.35 -5.37 -4.85
N ALA A 240 -12.41 -6.15 -4.85
CA ALA A 240 -12.37 -7.58 -4.60
C ALA A 240 -13.02 -8.29 -5.79
N GLU A 241 -12.29 -9.06 -6.62
CA GLU A 241 -12.84 -9.61 -7.88
C GLU A 241 -14.05 -10.52 -7.62
N ARG A 242 -13.87 -11.49 -6.72
CA ARG A 242 -14.81 -12.60 -6.49
C ARG A 242 -15.82 -12.38 -5.37
N THR A 243 -15.51 -11.49 -4.42
CA THR A 243 -16.36 -11.32 -3.24
C THR A 243 -16.69 -9.86 -2.94
N SER A 244 -17.59 -9.67 -2.00
CA SER A 244 -18.02 -8.38 -1.47
C SER A 244 -16.94 -7.64 -0.68
N LEU A 245 -16.98 -6.31 -0.75
CA LEU A 245 -16.40 -5.46 0.29
C LEU A 245 -17.16 -5.66 1.60
N CYS A 246 -16.45 -5.75 2.74
CA CYS A 246 -17.07 -5.98 4.03
C CYS A 246 -16.55 -5.00 5.09
N ALA A 247 -17.46 -4.31 5.79
CA ALA A 247 -17.13 -3.53 6.97
C ALA A 247 -18.00 -4.00 8.15
N CYS A 248 -17.38 -4.41 9.26
CA CYS A 248 -18.11 -4.81 10.46
C CYS A 248 -17.54 -4.25 11.77
N SER A 249 -18.39 -4.17 12.79
CA SER A 249 -18.01 -3.78 14.15
C SER A 249 -17.28 -2.42 14.21
N LYS A 250 -17.97 -1.35 13.79
CA LYS A 250 -17.45 0.04 13.76
C LYS A 250 -16.28 0.29 12.79
N ALA A 251 -16.07 -0.61 11.83
CA ALA A 251 -15.02 -0.46 10.84
C ALA A 251 -15.42 0.50 9.70
N THR A 252 -14.42 1.04 9.01
CA THR A 252 -14.62 2.03 7.94
C THR A 252 -13.90 1.60 6.67
N LEU A 253 -14.65 1.57 5.58
CA LEU A 253 -14.12 1.47 4.22
C LEU A 253 -14.20 2.84 3.56
N ILE A 254 -13.08 3.28 2.96
CA ILE A 254 -13.01 4.56 2.23
C ILE A 254 -12.54 4.27 0.82
N GLU A 255 -13.36 4.60 -0.16
CA GLU A 255 -12.97 4.67 -1.56
C GLU A 255 -12.76 6.14 -1.91
N GLU A 256 -11.55 6.50 -2.28
CA GLU A 256 -11.20 7.84 -2.72
C GLU A 256 -10.78 7.79 -4.18
N TYR A 257 -11.35 8.69 -4.97
CA TYR A 257 -11.04 8.85 -6.37
C TYR A 257 -10.57 10.28 -6.62
N THR A 258 -9.44 10.43 -7.28
CA THR A 258 -9.00 11.74 -7.76
C THR A 258 -9.78 12.07 -9.03
N TYR A 259 -10.43 13.24 -9.05
CA TYR A 259 -11.12 13.75 -10.24
C TYR A 259 -10.12 13.92 -11.38
N ASP A 260 -10.48 13.38 -12.52
CA ASP A 260 -9.80 13.62 -13.79
C ASP A 260 -10.40 14.91 -14.39
N PRO A 261 -9.62 16.00 -14.59
CA PRO A 261 -10.11 17.26 -15.14
C PRO A 261 -10.81 17.16 -16.51
N ILE A 262 -10.62 16.05 -17.24
CA ILE A 262 -11.31 15.79 -18.52
C ILE A 262 -12.81 15.54 -18.30
N LEU A 263 -13.24 15.22 -17.08
CA LEU A 263 -14.63 14.97 -16.71
C LEU A 263 -15.41 16.28 -16.59
N ASN A 264 -15.71 16.96 -17.70
CA ASN A 264 -16.41 18.25 -17.71
C ASN A 264 -17.81 18.21 -17.04
N TRP A 265 -17.87 18.30 -15.71
CA TRP A 265 -19.12 18.29 -14.95
C TRP A 265 -19.77 19.67 -15.04
N GLN A 266 -20.93 19.72 -15.70
CA GLN A 266 -21.64 20.98 -15.92
C GLN A 266 -22.41 21.41 -14.67
N PRO A 267 -22.38 22.72 -14.33
CA PRO A 267 -23.18 23.25 -13.22
C PRO A 267 -24.64 22.85 -13.34
N ARG A 268 -25.24 22.44 -12.21
CA ARG A 268 -26.66 22.10 -12.05
C ARG A 268 -27.15 20.88 -12.83
N VAL A 269 -26.30 20.26 -13.64
CA VAL A 269 -26.58 18.99 -14.30
C VAL A 269 -26.26 17.85 -13.33
N PRO A 270 -27.21 16.93 -13.05
CA PRO A 270 -26.94 15.80 -12.17
C PRO A 270 -25.79 14.95 -12.69
N VAL A 271 -24.77 14.74 -11.86
CA VAL A 271 -23.66 13.82 -12.15
C VAL A 271 -24.03 12.44 -11.65
N ASN A 272 -24.18 11.50 -12.59
CA ASN A 272 -24.44 10.11 -12.25
C ASN A 272 -23.13 9.36 -11.96
N LEU A 273 -22.72 9.36 -10.69
CA LEU A 273 -21.51 8.66 -10.26
C LEU A 273 -21.52 7.14 -10.56
N THR A 274 -22.69 6.54 -10.78
CA THR A 274 -22.82 5.11 -11.08
C THR A 274 -22.62 4.79 -12.58
N GLU A 275 -22.38 5.78 -13.42
CA GLU A 275 -21.92 5.55 -14.80
C GLU A 275 -20.46 5.11 -14.84
N TYR A 276 -19.64 5.55 -13.86
CA TYR A 276 -18.25 5.13 -13.75
C TYR A 276 -18.16 3.70 -13.23
N VAL A 277 -17.53 2.81 -14.01
CA VAL A 277 -17.38 1.38 -13.70
C VAL A 277 -16.74 1.16 -12.33
N ALA A 278 -15.67 1.91 -12.03
CA ALA A 278 -14.98 1.88 -10.74
C ALA A 278 -15.94 2.13 -9.56
N ILE A 279 -16.81 3.13 -9.66
CA ILE A 279 -17.71 3.49 -8.56
C ILE A 279 -18.92 2.54 -8.50
N ARG A 280 -19.55 2.27 -9.65
CA ARG A 280 -20.77 1.45 -9.76
C ARG A 280 -20.62 0.10 -9.11
N ARG A 281 -19.41 -0.46 -9.15
CA ARG A 281 -19.12 -1.75 -8.52
C ARG A 281 -19.58 -1.75 -7.08
N ASN A 282 -19.22 -0.74 -6.28
CA ASN A 282 -19.41 -0.76 -4.83
C ASN A 282 -20.53 0.16 -4.33
N MET A 283 -21.01 1.07 -5.19
CA MET A 283 -22.13 1.97 -4.95
C MET A 283 -23.14 1.83 -6.11
N ALA A 284 -24.29 1.20 -5.85
CA ALA A 284 -25.30 0.97 -6.86
C ALA A 284 -26.24 2.17 -7.04
N LYS A 285 -26.44 2.98 -5.99
CA LYS A 285 -27.24 4.21 -6.08
C LYS A 285 -26.66 5.32 -5.22
N VAL A 286 -26.50 6.50 -5.80
CA VAL A 286 -26.06 7.71 -5.07
C VAL A 286 -27.00 8.05 -3.91
N THR A 287 -28.31 7.77 -4.03
CA THR A 287 -29.32 8.05 -2.99
C THR A 287 -29.16 7.21 -1.72
N ASN A 288 -28.35 6.15 -1.75
CA ASN A 288 -28.06 5.35 -0.56
C ASN A 288 -27.05 6.02 0.39
N TYR A 289 -26.47 7.15 -0.04
CA TYR A 289 -25.41 7.87 0.67
C TYR A 289 -25.89 9.26 1.06
N ARG A 290 -25.43 9.73 2.21
CA ARG A 290 -25.55 11.13 2.62
C ARG A 290 -24.36 11.89 2.08
N TRP A 291 -24.61 12.91 1.26
CA TRP A 291 -23.57 13.66 0.56
C TRP A 291 -23.27 14.98 1.26
N SER A 292 -21.98 15.33 1.30
CA SER A 292 -21.47 16.59 1.84
C SER A 292 -20.21 17.02 1.09
N ILE A 293 -19.79 18.26 1.28
CA ILE A 293 -18.50 18.78 0.82
C ILE A 293 -17.61 18.92 2.06
N GLU A 294 -16.44 18.27 2.05
CA GLU A 294 -15.50 18.29 3.20
C GLU A 294 -14.33 19.28 3.02
N GLU A 295 -13.96 19.59 1.76
CA GLU A 295 -12.87 20.50 1.41
C GLU A 295 -13.27 21.33 0.18
N GLY A 296 -12.70 22.52 0.02
CA GLY A 296 -12.99 23.43 -1.11
C GLY A 296 -14.28 24.24 -0.97
N GLN A 297 -14.76 24.77 -2.09
CA GLN A 297 -16.00 25.55 -2.18
C GLN A 297 -17.00 24.88 -3.10
N GLY A 298 -18.30 25.05 -2.82
CA GLY A 298 -19.39 24.61 -3.68
C GLY A 298 -20.66 24.29 -2.90
N GLN A 299 -21.69 23.86 -3.63
CA GLN A 299 -22.97 23.49 -3.04
C GLN A 299 -23.55 22.24 -3.70
N ILE A 300 -24.15 21.38 -2.89
CA ILE A 300 -24.99 20.28 -3.36
C ILE A 300 -26.41 20.83 -3.45
N LEU A 301 -26.98 20.85 -4.65
CA LEU A 301 -28.33 21.35 -4.89
C LEU A 301 -29.37 20.26 -4.64
N SER A 302 -29.11 19.04 -5.13
CA SER A 302 -30.01 17.91 -4.96
C SER A 302 -29.29 16.58 -5.16
N VAL A 303 -29.85 15.53 -4.55
CA VAL A 303 -29.45 14.14 -4.77
C VAL A 303 -30.68 13.37 -5.21
N THR A 304 -30.68 12.87 -6.44
CA THR A 304 -31.80 12.15 -7.03
C THR A 304 -31.32 10.79 -7.58
N PRO A 305 -32.22 9.89 -8.00
CA PRO A 305 -31.82 8.66 -8.68
C PRO A 305 -31.00 8.89 -9.95
N GLN A 306 -31.11 10.07 -10.59
CA GLN A 306 -30.34 10.45 -11.79
C GLN A 306 -28.91 10.90 -11.47
N GLY A 307 -28.60 11.27 -10.22
CA GLY A 307 -27.27 11.74 -9.86
C GLY A 307 -27.25 12.81 -8.77
N ILE A 308 -26.11 13.48 -8.66
CA ILE A 308 -25.88 14.56 -7.70
C ILE A 308 -25.78 15.86 -8.49
N SER A 309 -26.72 16.79 -8.27
CA SER A 309 -26.64 18.13 -8.86
C SER A 309 -25.82 19.03 -7.95
N MET A 310 -24.83 19.70 -8.52
CA MET A 310 -23.85 20.53 -7.81
C MET A 310 -23.68 21.86 -8.52
N ASP A 311 -23.22 22.88 -7.80
CA ASP A 311 -22.96 24.21 -8.36
C ASP A 311 -21.75 24.83 -7.68
N ASN A 312 -21.03 25.70 -8.42
CA ASN A 312 -19.86 26.45 -7.96
C ASN A 312 -18.76 25.60 -7.28
N MET A 313 -18.50 24.39 -7.77
CA MET A 313 -17.48 23.50 -7.19
C MET A 313 -16.07 23.96 -7.57
N ILE A 314 -15.25 24.32 -6.58
CA ILE A 314 -13.85 24.77 -6.76
C ILE A 314 -12.95 24.00 -5.80
N ASN A 315 -12.06 23.19 -6.37
CA ASN A 315 -11.14 22.31 -5.64
C ASN A 315 -11.85 21.52 -4.52
N ALA A 316 -13.05 21.04 -4.83
CA ALA A 316 -13.94 20.49 -3.82
C ALA A 316 -13.76 18.98 -3.65
N THR A 317 -13.91 18.51 -2.41
CA THR A 317 -13.97 17.08 -2.08
C THR A 317 -15.42 16.71 -1.76
N LEU A 318 -16.08 16.04 -2.71
CA LEU A 318 -17.43 15.50 -2.55
C LEU A 318 -17.36 14.17 -1.80
N VAL A 319 -18.15 14.04 -0.73
CA VAL A 319 -18.10 12.89 0.17
C VAL A 319 -19.49 12.31 0.37
N GLY A 320 -19.67 11.05 0.00
CA GLY A 320 -20.87 10.26 0.26
C GLY A 320 -20.61 9.28 1.41
N LYS A 321 -21.45 9.30 2.46
CA LYS A 321 -21.36 8.38 3.60
C LYS A 321 -22.59 7.49 3.69
N ARG A 322 -22.38 6.18 3.81
CA ARG A 322 -23.42 5.18 4.06
C ARG A 322 -23.09 4.39 5.32
N SER A 323 -24.07 4.29 6.22
CA SER A 323 -23.98 3.54 7.48
C SER A 323 -25.09 2.49 7.63
N THR A 324 -26.00 2.39 6.66
CA THR A 324 -27.09 1.43 6.65
C THR A 324 -26.58 0.04 6.27
N SER A 325 -27.02 -0.98 7.02
CA SER A 325 -26.66 -2.36 6.71
C SER A 325 -27.42 -2.89 5.51
N CYS A 326 -26.75 -3.68 4.68
CA CYS A 326 -27.33 -4.53 3.64
C CYS A 326 -28.31 -3.84 2.67
N VAL A 327 -27.81 -2.95 1.82
CA VAL A 327 -28.61 -2.39 0.71
C VAL A 327 -28.71 -3.40 -0.43
N LYS A 328 -29.95 -3.71 -0.85
CA LYS A 328 -30.22 -4.63 -1.97
C LYS A 328 -29.52 -4.13 -3.25
N GLY A 329 -28.71 -5.00 -3.85
CA GLY A 329 -28.00 -4.72 -5.11
C GLY A 329 -26.62 -4.10 -4.95
N GLU A 330 -26.16 -3.81 -3.73
CA GLU A 330 -24.78 -3.35 -3.48
C GLU A 330 -23.91 -4.49 -2.95
N PRO A 331 -22.74 -4.78 -3.56
CA PRO A 331 -21.87 -5.82 -3.05
C PRO A 331 -21.21 -5.42 -1.74
N THR A 332 -21.15 -4.14 -1.39
CA THR A 332 -20.57 -3.67 -0.13
C THR A 332 -21.49 -3.97 1.05
N LYS A 333 -21.06 -4.89 1.92
CA LYS A 333 -21.79 -5.34 3.12
C LYS A 333 -21.32 -4.58 4.36
N LEU A 334 -22.25 -3.89 5.02
CA LEU A 334 -22.03 -3.16 6.27
C LEU A 334 -22.76 -3.83 7.43
N ALA A 335 -22.08 -4.01 8.55
CA ALA A 335 -22.68 -4.43 9.83
C ALA A 335 -22.66 -3.29 10.86
N CYS A 336 -23.35 -3.48 11.99
CA CYS A 336 -23.61 -2.50 13.04
C CYS A 336 -22.51 -1.42 13.21
N CYS A 337 -22.92 -0.16 13.07
CA CYS A 337 -22.10 1.06 13.19
C CYS A 337 -20.91 1.19 12.22
N SER A 338 -20.82 0.35 11.19
CA SER A 338 -19.74 0.43 10.18
C SER A 338 -20.10 1.41 9.08
N GLN A 339 -19.09 1.90 8.37
CA GLN A 339 -19.26 2.93 7.36
C GLN A 339 -18.60 2.56 6.05
N HIS A 340 -19.25 2.96 4.96
CA HIS A 340 -18.64 3.06 3.65
C HIS A 340 -18.68 4.51 3.19
N ILE A 341 -17.51 5.04 2.86
CA ILE A 341 -17.31 6.42 2.44
C ILE A 341 -16.79 6.40 1.01
N VAL A 342 -17.44 7.14 0.13
CA VAL A 342 -16.97 7.41 -1.24
C VAL A 342 -16.56 8.88 -1.29
N ARG A 343 -15.33 9.16 -1.74
CA ARG A 343 -14.77 10.50 -1.87
C ARG A 343 -14.35 10.76 -3.31
N ILE A 344 -14.76 11.88 -3.87
CA ILE A 344 -14.27 12.38 -5.15
C ILE A 344 -13.55 13.70 -4.87
N LYS A 345 -12.23 13.73 -5.08
CA LYS A 345 -11.37 14.88 -4.77
C LYS A 345 -11.13 15.75 -6.00
N ASN A 346 -10.75 17.00 -5.78
CA ASN A 346 -10.31 17.95 -6.81
C ASN A 346 -11.39 18.23 -7.87
N ILE A 347 -12.67 18.29 -7.46
CA ILE A 347 -13.74 18.64 -8.39
C ILE A 347 -13.65 20.12 -8.73
N TYR A 348 -13.63 20.42 -10.03
CA TYR A 348 -13.75 21.76 -10.58
C TYR A 348 -14.90 21.78 -11.58
N MET A 349 -15.88 22.66 -11.34
CA MET A 349 -16.96 22.93 -12.29
C MET A 349 -16.74 24.33 -12.84
N SER A 350 -16.50 24.42 -14.15
CA SER A 350 -16.39 25.72 -14.81
C SER A 350 -17.77 26.38 -14.83
N VAL A 351 -17.82 27.62 -14.34
CA VAL A 351 -18.91 28.52 -14.70
C VAL A 351 -18.70 28.82 -16.19
N PRO A 352 -19.71 28.66 -17.07
CA PRO A 352 -19.60 29.22 -18.40
C PRO A 352 -19.29 30.71 -18.21
N VAL A 353 -18.15 31.15 -18.74
CA VAL A 353 -17.82 32.56 -18.85
C VAL A 353 -18.91 33.16 -19.72
N ARG A 354 -20.02 33.60 -19.10
CA ARG A 354 -20.83 34.64 -19.72
C ARG A 354 -19.88 35.81 -19.85
N MET A 355 -19.58 36.14 -21.10
CA MET A 355 -18.95 37.38 -21.49
C MET A 355 -19.45 38.48 -20.56
N GLN A 356 -18.55 38.98 -19.73
CA GLN A 356 -18.68 40.32 -19.16
C GLN A 356 -18.63 41.27 -20.35
N ALA A 357 -19.79 41.51 -20.93
CA ALA A 357 -20.04 42.56 -21.90
C ALA A 357 -21.43 43.12 -21.56
N GLU A 358 -21.48 43.83 -20.44
CA GLU A 358 -22.37 44.97 -20.21
C GLU A 358 -21.57 46.08 -19.52
#